data_AF-A0A1A8CZK6-F1
#
_entry.id   AF-A0A1A8CZK6-F1
#
_cell.length_a   1.000
_cell.length_b   1.000
_cell.length_c   1.000
_cell.angle_alpha   90.00
_cell.angle_beta   90.00
_cell.angle_gamma   90.00
#
_symmetry.space_group_name_H-M   'P 1'
#
loop_
_entity.id
_entity.type
_entity.pdbx_description
1 polymer ?
#
loop_
_entity_poly.entity_id
_entity_poly.type
_entity_poly.pdbx_seq_one_letter_code
_entity_poly.pdbx_strand_id
1 'polypeptide(L)'
;KLECQCQPGYQKSGSQCLSKNPCLQPVCHVYASCVHTGPDQHLCSCNEGYNGDGRICIPIDPCQTRSGGCSPQSTRCVYDSPGKSHCECLPGYENQSGGSCWLRDACRPGSCHQNANCTTVGPDQVECTCLQGYVGNGKQCFGSIMERLHELNTEPGGEWTGQLSNAISMFGVLSWTLQNLGPFTLFVPINKGFRLDPVSSLTGDSLLNKYVCNLHMVAGVMSSEALGKNNVFYTLTGKSGQTDMDVQTRIR
;
A
#
# COMPACT_ATOMS: atom_id res chain seq x y z
N LYS A 1 -18.03 77.62 -52.34
CA LYS A 1 -17.81 76.18 -52.60
C LYS A 1 -18.36 75.44 -51.38
N LEU A 2 -19.41 74.63 -51.53
CA LEU A 2 -19.96 73.84 -50.43
C LEU A 2 -19.19 72.51 -50.39
N GLU A 3 -18.70 72.13 -49.21
CA GLU A 3 -17.92 70.91 -49.02
C GLU A 3 -18.66 70.00 -48.03
N CYS A 4 -19.08 68.82 -48.49
CA CYS A 4 -19.74 67.84 -47.64
C CYS A 4 -18.72 67.21 -46.68
N GLN A 5 -18.97 67.37 -45.39
CA GLN A 5 -18.24 66.71 -44.31
C GLN A 5 -19.08 65.58 -43.71
N CYS A 6 -18.43 64.48 -43.35
CA CYS A 6 -19.10 63.36 -42.69
C CYS A 6 -19.40 63.68 -41.23
N GLN A 7 -20.44 63.05 -40.67
CA GLN A 7 -20.76 63.16 -39.25
C GLN A 7 -19.63 62.58 -38.37
N PRO A 8 -19.51 62.99 -37.09
CA PRO A 8 -18.54 62.41 -36.17
C PRO A 8 -18.59 60.88 -36.15
N GLY A 9 -17.43 60.24 -36.21
CA GLY A 9 -17.29 58.79 -36.27
C GLY A 9 -17.49 58.16 -37.66
N TYR A 10 -17.66 58.97 -38.71
CA TYR A 10 -17.67 58.54 -40.10
C TYR A 10 -16.47 59.11 -40.87
N GLN A 11 -15.93 58.32 -41.80
CA GLN A 11 -14.86 58.68 -42.71
C GLN A 11 -15.37 58.70 -44.17
N LYS A 12 -14.85 59.63 -44.96
CA LYS A 12 -15.23 59.76 -46.37
C LYS A 12 -14.54 58.69 -47.20
N SER A 13 -15.32 57.89 -47.92
CA SER A 13 -14.85 56.91 -48.91
C SER A 13 -15.55 57.20 -50.24
N GLY A 14 -14.88 57.93 -51.14
CA GLY A 14 -15.48 58.45 -52.36
C GLY A 14 -16.57 59.51 -52.08
N SER A 15 -17.80 59.25 -52.54
CA SER A 15 -18.98 60.09 -52.31
C SER A 15 -19.81 59.69 -51.09
N GLN A 16 -19.41 58.62 -50.38
CA GLN A 16 -20.14 58.08 -49.23
C GLN A 16 -19.38 58.31 -47.91
N CYS A 17 -20.13 58.45 -46.82
CA CYS A 17 -19.59 58.49 -45.45
C CYS A 17 -19.79 57.10 -44.82
N LEU A 18 -18.69 56.40 -44.57
CA LEU A 18 -18.70 55.08 -43.93
C LEU A 18 -18.31 55.21 -42.47
N SER A 19 -18.87 54.38 -41.59
CA SER A 19 -18.48 54.35 -40.18
C SER A 19 -16.98 54.06 -40.07
N LYS A 20 -16.24 54.91 -39.37
CA LYS A 20 -14.84 54.67 -39.06
C LYS A 20 -14.75 53.41 -38.21
N ASN A 21 -13.96 52.43 -38.64
CA ASN A 21 -13.79 51.15 -37.95
C ASN A 21 -12.55 51.19 -37.04
N PRO A 22 -12.71 51.23 -35.70
CA PRO A 22 -11.58 51.26 -34.78
C PRO A 22 -10.74 49.97 -34.79
N CYS A 23 -11.33 48.82 -35.18
CA CYS A 23 -10.66 47.52 -35.19
C CYS A 23 -9.57 47.38 -36.26
N LEU A 24 -9.44 48.35 -37.17
CA LEU A 24 -8.32 48.41 -38.12
C LEU A 24 -7.02 48.86 -37.44
N GLN A 25 -7.09 49.29 -36.17
CA GLN A 25 -5.96 49.62 -35.31
C GLN A 25 -5.93 48.65 -34.10
N PRO A 26 -4.77 48.47 -33.44
CA PRO A 26 -4.65 47.60 -32.27
C PRO A 26 -5.27 48.24 -31.02
N VAL A 27 -6.60 48.38 -31.02
CA VAL A 27 -7.39 49.01 -29.94
C VAL A 27 -7.80 48.04 -28.83
N CYS A 28 -7.75 46.73 -29.11
CA CYS A 28 -8.02 45.65 -28.16
C CYS A 28 -6.74 44.94 -27.75
N HIS A 29 -6.81 44.10 -26.70
CA HIS A 29 -5.71 43.24 -26.31
C HIS A 29 -5.30 42.28 -27.44
N VAL A 30 -4.04 41.84 -27.47
CA VAL A 30 -3.53 40.89 -28.48
C VAL A 30 -4.24 39.53 -28.44
N TYR A 31 -4.84 39.18 -27.30
CA TYR A 31 -5.65 37.97 -27.11
C TYR A 31 -7.15 38.28 -27.03
N ALA A 32 -7.59 39.35 -27.69
CA ALA A 32 -9.00 39.71 -27.80
C ALA A 32 -9.42 39.90 -29.25
N SER A 33 -10.67 39.56 -29.54
CA SER A 33 -11.33 39.84 -30.80
C SER A 33 -12.01 41.22 -30.74
N CYS A 34 -11.82 42.01 -31.79
CA CYS A 34 -12.45 43.32 -31.93
C CYS A 34 -13.66 43.23 -32.87
N VAL A 35 -14.81 43.73 -32.41
CA VAL A 35 -16.04 43.81 -33.21
C VAL A 35 -16.42 45.28 -33.39
N HIS A 36 -16.55 45.70 -34.64
CA HIS A 36 -17.06 47.04 -34.99
C HIS A 36 -18.58 47.08 -34.81
N THR A 37 -19.06 47.89 -33.88
CA THR A 37 -20.49 47.92 -33.50
C THR A 37 -21.23 49.15 -33.99
N GLY A 38 -20.51 50.18 -34.44
CA GLY A 38 -21.11 51.44 -34.89
C GLY A 38 -20.06 52.50 -35.21
N PRO A 39 -20.46 53.72 -35.59
CA PRO A 39 -19.53 54.80 -35.96
C PRO A 39 -18.50 55.11 -34.87
N ASP A 40 -17.22 54.80 -35.12
CA ASP A 40 -16.11 54.89 -34.15
C ASP A 40 -16.34 54.11 -32.84
N GLN A 41 -17.24 53.12 -32.85
CA GLN A 41 -17.57 52.26 -31.72
C GLN A 41 -17.11 50.82 -31.96
N HIS A 42 -16.57 50.21 -30.92
CA HIS A 42 -16.09 48.83 -30.96
C HIS A 42 -16.32 48.14 -29.62
N LEU A 43 -16.39 46.82 -29.67
CA LEU A 43 -16.37 45.95 -28.50
C LEU A 43 -15.15 45.02 -28.59
N CYS A 44 -14.41 44.91 -27.49
CA CYS A 44 -13.35 43.93 -27.35
C CYS A 44 -13.87 42.76 -26.52
N SER A 45 -13.59 41.53 -26.94
CA SER A 45 -13.88 40.32 -26.15
C SER A 45 -12.64 39.45 -26.11
N CYS A 46 -12.26 38.97 -24.93
CA CYS A 46 -11.14 38.02 -24.82
C CYS A 46 -11.42 36.75 -25.63
N ASN A 47 -10.36 36.21 -26.23
CA ASN A 47 -10.41 34.97 -26.98
C ASN A 47 -10.64 33.78 -26.02
N GLU A 48 -11.04 32.64 -26.57
CA GLU A 48 -11.24 31.40 -25.81
C GLU A 48 -9.98 31.06 -24.98
N GLY A 49 -10.19 30.68 -23.71
CA GLY A 49 -9.12 30.37 -22.77
C GLY A 49 -8.54 31.59 -22.03
N TYR A 50 -9.04 32.81 -22.30
CA TYR A 50 -8.66 34.03 -21.59
C TYR A 50 -9.87 34.68 -20.90
N ASN A 51 -9.62 35.38 -19.80
CA ASN A 51 -10.63 36.14 -19.06
C ASN A 51 -10.22 37.62 -18.94
N GLY A 52 -11.19 38.53 -18.87
CA GLY A 52 -10.99 39.96 -18.73
C GLY A 52 -12.02 40.79 -19.50
N ASP A 53 -11.71 42.06 -19.71
CA ASP A 53 -12.61 43.05 -20.33
C ASP A 53 -12.36 43.26 -21.84
N GLY A 54 -11.49 42.45 -22.45
CA GLY A 54 -11.09 42.56 -23.85
C GLY A 54 -10.01 43.62 -24.14
N ARG A 55 -9.77 44.55 -23.21
CA ARG A 55 -8.60 45.46 -23.22
C ARG A 55 -7.43 44.85 -22.45
N ILE A 56 -7.73 44.11 -21.40
CA ILE A 56 -6.82 43.26 -20.64
C ILE A 56 -7.39 41.84 -20.69
N CYS A 57 -6.60 40.89 -21.18
CA CYS A 57 -6.98 39.48 -21.20
C CYS A 57 -5.88 38.65 -20.54
N ILE A 58 -6.23 38.01 -19.42
CA ILE A 58 -5.35 37.11 -18.68
C ILE A 58 -5.66 35.66 -19.04
N PRO A 59 -4.64 34.79 -19.19
CA PRO A 59 -4.88 33.38 -19.46
C PRO A 59 -5.60 32.73 -18.29
N ILE A 60 -6.58 31.88 -18.59
CA ILE A 60 -7.27 31.07 -17.60
C ILE A 60 -6.40 29.84 -17.35
N ASP A 61 -5.94 29.65 -16.12
CA ASP A 61 -5.32 28.39 -15.68
C ASP A 61 -6.41 27.50 -15.03
N PRO A 62 -6.86 26.42 -15.72
CA PRO A 62 -7.88 25.55 -15.17
C PRO A 62 -7.44 24.85 -13.87
N CYS A 63 -6.14 24.65 -13.65
CA CYS A 63 -5.62 23.99 -12.46
C CYS A 63 -5.86 24.80 -11.17
N GLN A 64 -6.02 26.12 -11.28
CA GLN A 64 -6.36 27.00 -10.14
C GLN A 64 -7.81 26.82 -9.68
N THR A 65 -8.66 26.18 -10.49
CA THR A 65 -10.09 26.02 -10.19
C THR A 65 -10.43 24.54 -10.15
N ARG A 66 -10.83 24.01 -8.98
CA ARG A 66 -11.20 22.59 -8.81
C ARG A 66 -10.15 21.62 -9.40
N SER A 67 -8.86 21.98 -9.29
CA SER A 67 -7.73 21.19 -9.82
C SER A 67 -7.87 20.79 -11.29
N GLY A 68 -8.48 21.64 -12.12
CA GLY A 68 -8.71 21.33 -13.55
C GLY A 68 -9.62 20.13 -13.80
N GLY A 69 -10.41 19.71 -12.81
CA GLY A 69 -11.22 18.48 -12.87
C GLY A 69 -10.46 17.19 -12.56
N CYS A 70 -9.19 17.29 -12.13
CA CYS A 70 -8.35 16.15 -11.77
C CYS A 70 -8.67 15.61 -10.36
N SER A 71 -8.52 14.30 -10.17
CA SER A 71 -8.66 13.64 -8.85
C SER A 71 -7.49 14.00 -7.92
N PRO A 72 -7.73 14.69 -6.79
CA PRO A 72 -6.65 15.21 -5.95
C PRO A 72 -5.84 14.13 -5.23
N GLN A 73 -6.35 12.89 -5.14
CA GLN A 73 -5.69 11.79 -4.42
C GLN A 73 -4.74 10.97 -5.31
N SER A 74 -4.98 10.93 -6.62
CA SER A 74 -4.25 10.07 -7.55
C SER A 74 -3.59 10.80 -8.71
N THR A 75 -3.89 12.09 -8.90
CA THR A 75 -3.37 12.88 -10.02
C THR A 75 -2.89 14.27 -9.63
N ARG A 76 -2.04 14.85 -10.48
CA ARG A 76 -1.72 16.28 -10.50
C ARG A 76 -2.30 16.92 -11.75
N CYS A 77 -2.77 18.16 -11.62
CA CYS A 77 -3.17 18.96 -12.77
C CYS A 77 -1.94 19.64 -13.38
N VAL A 78 -1.85 19.61 -14.71
CA VAL A 78 -0.80 20.28 -15.47
C VAL A 78 -1.44 21.28 -16.42
N TYR A 79 -1.02 22.53 -16.30
CA TYR A 79 -1.43 23.61 -17.20
C TYR A 79 -0.71 23.47 -18.54
N ASP A 80 -1.47 23.32 -19.63
CA ASP A 80 -0.91 23.18 -20.98
C ASP A 80 -0.86 24.52 -21.71
N SER A 81 -2.00 25.22 -21.70
CA SER A 81 -2.18 26.48 -22.41
C SER A 81 -3.45 27.17 -21.89
N PRO A 82 -3.72 28.43 -22.27
CA PRO A 82 -4.86 29.18 -21.74
C PRO A 82 -6.18 28.41 -21.95
N GLY A 83 -6.87 28.13 -20.85
CA GLY A 83 -8.11 27.34 -20.82
C GLY A 83 -7.94 25.83 -21.00
N LYS A 84 -6.71 25.30 -21.10
CA LYS A 84 -6.44 23.87 -21.31
C LYS A 84 -5.47 23.32 -20.25
N SER A 85 -5.79 22.12 -19.77
CA SER A 85 -4.99 21.36 -18.82
C SER A 85 -5.20 19.87 -19.03
N HIS A 86 -4.27 19.07 -18.54
CA HIS A 86 -4.45 17.63 -18.43
C HIS A 86 -4.09 17.13 -17.02
N CYS A 87 -4.48 15.89 -16.72
CA CYS A 87 -4.16 15.23 -15.47
C CYS A 87 -3.04 14.21 -15.69
N GLU A 88 -2.02 14.26 -14.83
CA GLU A 88 -0.96 13.25 -14.79
C GLU A 88 -1.05 12.44 -13.50
N CYS A 89 -0.86 11.12 -13.58
CA CYS A 89 -0.87 10.27 -12.40
C CYS A 89 0.29 10.63 -11.45
N LEU A 90 0.01 10.56 -10.14
CA LEU A 90 1.04 10.64 -9.11
C LEU A 90 1.95 9.39 -9.14
N PRO A 91 3.18 9.46 -8.60
CA PRO A 91 4.04 8.28 -8.45
C PRO A 91 3.33 7.16 -7.70
N GLY A 92 3.49 5.93 -8.17
CA GLY A 92 2.77 4.76 -7.64
C GLY A 92 1.34 4.60 -8.18
N TYR A 93 0.89 5.47 -9.08
CA TYR A 93 -0.37 5.32 -9.81
C TYR A 93 -0.11 5.14 -11.31
N GLU A 94 -1.02 4.47 -12.01
CA GLU A 94 -0.96 4.23 -13.45
C GLU A 94 -2.29 4.58 -14.14
N ASN A 95 -2.18 5.01 -15.40
CA ASN A 95 -3.33 5.37 -16.21
C ASN A 95 -4.06 4.10 -16.66
N GLN A 96 -5.36 4.03 -16.34
CA GLN A 96 -6.23 3.00 -16.90
C GLN A 96 -7.03 3.56 -18.09
N SER A 97 -7.52 2.67 -18.95
CA SER A 97 -8.41 2.99 -20.06
C SER A 97 -9.59 3.86 -19.58
N GLY A 98 -9.64 5.11 -20.03
CA GLY A 98 -10.65 6.09 -19.62
C GLY A 98 -10.12 7.32 -18.86
N GLY A 99 -8.80 7.44 -18.65
CA GLY A 99 -8.19 8.65 -18.09
C GLY A 99 -8.25 8.77 -16.56
N SER A 100 -8.57 7.66 -15.87
CA SER A 100 -8.50 7.57 -14.42
C SER A 100 -7.17 6.93 -13.99
N CYS A 101 -6.56 7.47 -12.93
CA CYS A 101 -5.33 6.93 -12.35
C CYS A 101 -5.66 6.00 -11.18
N TRP A 102 -5.12 4.78 -11.25
CA TRP A 102 -5.30 3.73 -10.27
C TRP A 102 -3.99 3.39 -9.58
N LEU A 103 -4.09 2.85 -8.37
CA LEU A 103 -2.92 2.44 -7.63
C LEU A 103 -2.22 1.30 -8.37
N ARG A 104 -0.95 1.51 -8.74
CA ARG A 104 -0.14 0.51 -9.42
C ARG A 104 0.13 -0.62 -8.45
N ASP A 105 0.00 -1.86 -8.92
CA ASP A 105 0.28 -3.02 -8.09
C ASP A 105 1.75 -3.02 -7.63
N ALA A 106 1.95 -2.93 -6.32
CA ALA A 106 3.26 -2.99 -5.66
C ALA A 106 3.66 -4.43 -5.31
N CYS A 107 2.75 -5.39 -5.46
CA CYS A 107 3.04 -6.81 -5.23
C CYS A 107 3.92 -7.36 -6.35
N ARG A 108 5.13 -7.78 -5.98
CA ARG A 108 6.13 -8.39 -6.86
C ARG A 108 6.52 -9.77 -6.33
N PRO A 109 7.14 -10.63 -7.16
CA PRO A 109 7.73 -11.87 -6.67
C PRO A 109 8.71 -11.58 -5.53
N GLY A 110 8.48 -12.20 -4.36
CA GLY A 110 9.27 -11.95 -3.15
C GLY A 110 8.79 -10.78 -2.28
N SER A 111 7.72 -10.06 -2.64
CA SER A 111 7.13 -9.04 -1.77
C SER A 111 6.62 -9.62 -0.46
N CYS A 112 6.10 -10.85 -0.43
CA CYS A 112 5.63 -11.52 0.78
C CYS A 112 6.17 -12.95 0.84
N HIS A 113 5.96 -13.63 1.97
CA HIS A 113 6.23 -15.06 2.08
C HIS A 113 5.45 -15.85 1.03
N GLN A 114 5.98 -16.99 0.58
CA GLN A 114 5.29 -17.86 -0.38
C GLN A 114 3.90 -18.33 0.10
N ASN A 115 3.72 -18.42 1.42
CA ASN A 115 2.46 -18.78 2.07
C ASN A 115 1.73 -17.54 2.62
N ALA A 116 1.82 -16.41 1.93
CA ALA A 116 1.12 -15.18 2.28
C ALA A 116 0.48 -14.53 1.05
N ASN A 117 -0.69 -13.93 1.26
CA ASN A 117 -1.29 -13.01 0.30
C ASN A 117 -0.61 -11.65 0.39
N CYS A 118 -0.34 -11.06 -0.77
CA CYS A 118 0.14 -9.70 -0.90
C CYS A 118 -1.02 -8.80 -1.34
N THR A 119 -1.16 -7.66 -0.68
CA THR A 119 -2.11 -6.61 -1.08
C THR A 119 -1.40 -5.27 -1.12
N THR A 120 -1.70 -4.45 -2.13
CA THR A 120 -1.16 -3.10 -2.24
C THR A 120 -2.07 -2.15 -1.47
N VAL A 121 -1.54 -1.51 -0.43
CA VAL A 121 -2.31 -0.61 0.47
C VAL A 121 -2.01 0.86 0.25
N GLY A 122 -0.96 1.17 -0.52
CA GLY A 122 -0.57 2.52 -0.86
C GLY A 122 0.54 2.55 -1.93
N PRO A 123 0.98 3.74 -2.34
CA PRO A 123 2.03 3.89 -3.35
C PRO A 123 3.31 3.17 -2.92
N ASP A 124 3.67 2.12 -3.65
CA ASP A 124 4.81 1.24 -3.34
C ASP A 124 4.78 0.63 -1.92
N GLN A 125 3.59 0.55 -1.30
CA GLN A 125 3.36 -0.04 0.02
C GLN A 125 2.55 -1.33 -0.08
N VAL A 126 3.06 -2.40 0.52
CA VAL A 126 2.43 -3.73 0.53
C VAL A 126 2.11 -4.17 1.95
N GLU A 127 0.96 -4.80 2.11
CA GLU A 127 0.55 -5.53 3.30
C GLU A 127 0.55 -7.03 2.99
N CYS A 128 1.20 -7.81 3.85
CA CYS A 128 1.32 -9.25 3.71
C CYS A 128 0.51 -9.94 4.81
N THR A 129 -0.39 -10.83 4.43
CA THR A 129 -1.20 -11.63 5.37
C THR A 129 -0.97 -13.11 5.11
N CYS A 130 -0.57 -13.88 6.13
CA CYS A 130 -0.37 -15.32 5.97
C CYS A 130 -1.66 -16.01 5.50
N LEU A 131 -1.52 -17.02 4.65
CA LEU A 131 -2.63 -17.83 4.17
C LEU A 131 -3.32 -18.55 5.34
N GLN A 132 -4.56 -18.98 5.12
CA GLN A 132 -5.30 -19.74 6.11
C GLN A 132 -4.51 -20.98 6.56
N GLY A 133 -4.39 -21.17 7.88
CA GLY A 133 -3.60 -22.26 8.48
C GLY A 133 -2.13 -21.92 8.73
N TYR A 134 -1.66 -20.74 8.31
CA TYR A 134 -0.33 -20.24 8.61
C TYR A 134 -0.36 -19.09 9.63
N VAL A 135 0.68 -18.99 10.45
CA VAL A 135 0.84 -17.95 11.47
C VAL A 135 2.16 -17.23 11.29
N GLY A 136 2.14 -15.90 11.42
CA GLY A 136 3.33 -15.08 11.31
C GLY A 136 3.00 -13.64 10.94
N ASN A 137 4.00 -12.92 10.41
CA ASN A 137 3.91 -11.49 10.08
C ASN A 137 3.73 -11.24 8.57
N GLY A 138 3.39 -12.28 7.78
CA GLY A 138 3.23 -12.19 6.33
C GLY A 138 4.53 -12.19 5.52
N LYS A 139 5.66 -11.77 6.11
CA LYS A 139 7.01 -11.93 5.53
C LYS A 139 7.62 -13.28 5.88
N GLN A 140 7.26 -13.79 7.05
CA GLN A 140 7.51 -15.15 7.51
C GLN A 140 6.18 -15.73 7.93
N CYS A 141 5.83 -16.88 7.37
CA CYS A 141 4.60 -17.59 7.70
C CYS A 141 4.94 -19.04 7.97
N PHE A 142 4.67 -19.48 9.18
CA PHE A 142 4.90 -20.85 9.62
C PHE A 142 3.59 -21.61 9.57
N GLY A 143 3.61 -22.81 9.00
CA GLY A 143 2.45 -23.67 8.94
C GLY A 143 2.25 -24.40 10.26
N SER A 144 2.14 -25.72 10.20
CA SER A 144 1.99 -26.52 11.41
C SER A 144 3.25 -26.52 12.28
N ILE A 145 3.09 -26.75 13.59
CA ILE A 145 4.25 -26.92 14.49
C ILE A 145 5.19 -28.01 13.98
N MET A 146 4.65 -29.12 13.47
CA MET A 146 5.46 -30.21 12.93
C MET A 146 6.27 -29.78 11.70
N GLU A 147 5.65 -29.06 10.77
CA GLU A 147 6.34 -28.48 9.61
C GLU A 147 7.49 -27.57 10.06
N ARG A 148 7.24 -26.70 11.05
CA ARG A 148 8.28 -25.82 11.58
C ARG A 148 9.43 -26.57 12.25
N LEU A 149 9.14 -27.64 12.99
CA LEU A 149 10.17 -28.49 13.60
C LEU A 149 11.05 -29.16 12.53
N HIS A 150 10.44 -29.65 11.45
CA HIS A 150 11.16 -30.24 10.33
C HIS A 150 12.03 -29.21 9.60
N GLU A 151 11.50 -28.01 9.33
CA GLU A 151 12.28 -26.90 8.76
C GLU A 151 13.53 -26.60 9.61
N LEU A 152 13.36 -26.31 10.91
CA LEU A 152 14.47 -25.99 11.81
C LEU A 152 15.51 -27.11 11.92
N ASN A 153 15.07 -28.37 11.85
CA ASN A 153 15.97 -29.52 11.92
C ASN A 153 16.75 -29.76 10.62
N THR A 154 16.27 -29.25 9.49
CA THR A 154 16.84 -29.49 8.15
C THR A 154 17.46 -28.23 7.52
N GLU A 155 17.29 -27.07 8.16
CA GLU A 155 17.83 -25.79 7.70
C GLU A 155 19.36 -25.86 7.56
N PRO A 156 19.93 -25.65 6.37
CA PRO A 156 21.38 -25.75 6.18
C PRO A 156 22.13 -24.68 6.98
N GLY A 157 23.01 -25.09 7.91
CA GLY A 157 23.76 -24.17 8.77
C GLY A 157 22.94 -23.49 9.86
N GLY A 158 21.70 -23.92 10.07
CA GLY A 158 20.86 -23.48 11.18
C GLY A 158 21.40 -23.93 12.54
N GLU A 159 21.01 -23.21 13.60
CA GLU A 159 21.39 -23.53 14.97
C GLU A 159 20.91 -24.93 15.39
N TRP A 160 19.69 -25.29 14.96
CA TRP A 160 18.98 -26.50 15.39
C TRP A 160 19.12 -27.66 14.41
N THR A 161 19.94 -27.53 13.38
CA THR A 161 20.10 -28.54 12.33
C THR A 161 20.54 -29.88 12.90
N GLY A 162 19.75 -30.92 12.68
CA GLY A 162 19.96 -32.26 13.21
C GLY A 162 19.78 -32.41 14.72
N GLN A 163 19.31 -31.37 15.44
CA GLN A 163 19.17 -31.37 16.89
C GLN A 163 17.75 -31.68 17.37
N LEU A 164 16.75 -31.77 16.49
CA LEU A 164 15.34 -31.91 16.85
C LEU A 164 14.72 -33.26 16.46
N SER A 165 15.50 -34.19 15.89
CA SER A 165 15.02 -35.50 15.42
C SER A 165 14.23 -36.29 16.48
N ASN A 166 14.69 -36.26 17.74
CA ASN A 166 14.01 -36.93 18.84
C ASN A 166 12.66 -36.27 19.19
N ALA A 167 12.62 -34.93 19.21
CA ALA A 167 11.39 -34.20 19.45
C ALA A 167 10.37 -34.40 18.33
N ILE A 168 10.82 -34.41 17.07
CA ILE A 168 9.98 -34.72 15.91
C ILE A 168 9.32 -36.10 16.06
N SER A 169 10.10 -37.12 16.44
CA SER A 169 9.57 -38.47 16.67
C SER A 169 8.57 -38.52 17.84
N MET A 170 8.81 -37.73 18.89
CA MET A 170 7.92 -37.66 20.05
C MET A 170 6.58 -37.01 19.68
N PHE A 171 6.63 -35.82 19.08
CA PHE A 171 5.44 -35.02 18.74
C PHE A 171 4.70 -35.51 17.49
N GLY A 172 5.31 -36.36 16.66
CA GLY A 172 4.68 -36.92 15.46
C GLY A 172 3.33 -37.59 15.73
N VAL A 173 3.19 -38.23 16.90
CA VAL A 173 1.94 -38.88 17.35
C VAL A 173 0.81 -37.86 17.57
N LEU A 174 1.13 -36.61 17.88
CA LEU A 174 0.17 -35.52 18.11
C LEU A 174 0.08 -34.53 16.95
N SER A 175 0.65 -34.84 15.79
CA SER A 175 0.70 -33.95 14.61
C SER A 175 -0.64 -33.28 14.28
N TRP A 176 -1.75 -34.03 14.27
CA TRP A 176 -3.09 -33.47 14.02
C TRP A 176 -3.60 -32.53 15.12
N THR A 177 -3.27 -32.82 16.39
CA THR A 177 -3.65 -31.98 17.54
C THR A 177 -2.93 -30.63 17.46
N LEU A 178 -1.63 -30.67 17.14
CA LEU A 178 -0.78 -29.50 16.99
C LEU A 178 -1.15 -28.62 15.78
N GLN A 179 -1.98 -29.13 14.87
CA GLN A 179 -2.49 -28.40 13.71
C GLN A 179 -3.82 -27.68 13.98
N ASN A 180 -4.72 -28.26 14.78
CA ASN A 180 -6.14 -27.87 14.79
C ASN A 180 -6.68 -27.35 16.12
N LEU A 181 -6.01 -27.61 17.25
CA LEU A 181 -6.56 -27.32 18.57
C LEU A 181 -5.92 -26.09 19.26
N GLY A 182 -5.01 -25.41 18.56
CA GLY A 182 -4.26 -24.26 19.08
C GLY A 182 -5.14 -23.02 19.33
N PRO A 183 -4.56 -21.95 19.90
CA PRO A 183 -3.11 -21.72 20.04
C PRO A 183 -2.46 -22.42 21.24
N PHE A 184 -1.22 -22.90 21.06
CA PHE A 184 -0.36 -23.45 22.10
C PHE A 184 1.07 -22.92 21.97
N THR A 185 1.80 -22.90 23.07
CA THR A 185 3.26 -22.73 23.09
C THR A 185 3.90 -24.08 23.31
N LEU A 186 4.80 -24.47 22.41
CA LEU A 186 5.52 -25.73 22.49
C LEU A 186 6.96 -25.49 22.95
N PHE A 187 7.38 -26.16 24.02
CA PHE A 187 8.77 -26.23 24.44
C PHE A 187 9.42 -27.46 23.83
N VAL A 188 10.34 -27.23 22.90
CA VAL A 188 10.92 -28.30 22.10
C VAL A 188 12.24 -28.74 22.72
N PRO A 189 12.35 -29.96 23.29
CA PRO A 189 13.61 -30.47 23.79
C PRO A 189 14.56 -30.81 22.63
N ILE A 190 15.82 -30.40 22.73
CA ILE A 190 16.88 -30.85 21.81
C ILE A 190 17.27 -32.30 22.09
N ASN A 191 17.92 -32.96 21.12
CA ASN A 191 18.39 -34.35 21.22
C ASN A 191 19.19 -34.64 22.50
N LYS A 192 19.98 -33.66 22.99
CA LYS A 192 20.74 -33.78 24.26
C LYS A 192 19.85 -34.01 25.48
N GLY A 193 18.60 -33.52 25.47
CA GLY A 193 17.62 -33.70 26.54
C GLY A 193 17.13 -35.14 26.69
N PHE A 194 17.24 -35.96 25.65
CA PHE A 194 16.81 -37.37 25.63
C PHE A 194 17.94 -38.36 25.95
N ARG A 195 19.08 -37.91 26.47
CA ARG A 195 20.23 -38.78 26.73
C ARG A 195 19.98 -39.86 27.78
N LEU A 196 19.13 -39.57 28.77
CA LEU A 196 18.82 -40.50 29.86
C LEU A 196 17.66 -41.43 29.50
N ASP A 197 16.68 -40.92 28.76
CA ASP A 197 15.47 -41.65 28.38
C ASP A 197 15.32 -41.66 26.85
N PRO A 198 15.61 -42.80 26.19
CA PRO A 198 15.49 -42.92 24.74
C PRO A 198 14.06 -42.68 24.27
N VAL A 199 13.87 -41.94 23.17
CA VAL A 199 12.53 -41.70 22.61
C VAL A 199 11.78 -42.99 22.27
N SER A 200 12.50 -44.07 21.95
CA SER A 200 11.90 -45.38 21.65
C SER A 200 11.12 -45.99 22.82
N SER A 201 11.47 -45.68 24.08
CA SER A 201 10.68 -46.11 25.23
C SER A 201 9.38 -45.32 25.38
N LEU A 202 9.38 -44.06 24.93
CA LEU A 202 8.22 -43.17 24.95
C LEU A 202 7.24 -43.49 23.82
N THR A 203 7.73 -43.79 22.62
CA THR A 203 6.86 -44.04 21.46
C THR A 203 6.11 -45.37 21.53
N GLY A 204 6.57 -46.31 22.36
CA GLY A 204 5.90 -47.59 22.58
C GLY A 204 4.63 -47.53 23.44
N ASP A 205 4.47 -46.48 24.25
CA ASP A 205 3.30 -46.29 25.13
C ASP A 205 2.55 -45.00 24.75
N SER A 206 1.36 -45.18 24.16
CA SER A 206 0.53 -44.07 23.70
C SER A 206 0.06 -43.11 24.82
N LEU A 207 -0.15 -43.61 26.03
CA LEU A 207 -0.61 -42.80 27.16
C LEU A 207 0.54 -41.99 27.74
N LEU A 208 1.70 -42.63 27.91
CA LEU A 208 2.91 -41.97 28.38
C LEU A 208 3.37 -40.90 27.38
N ASN A 209 3.38 -41.21 26.08
CA ASN A 209 3.75 -40.24 25.05
C ASN A 209 2.82 -39.01 25.07
N LYS A 210 1.50 -39.23 25.14
CA LYS A 210 0.54 -38.14 25.22
C LYS A 210 0.75 -37.28 26.48
N TYR A 211 1.02 -37.91 27.62
CA TYR A 211 1.33 -37.19 28.85
C TYR A 211 2.61 -36.36 28.73
N VAL A 212 3.70 -36.93 28.21
CA VAL A 212 5.00 -36.24 28.05
C VAL A 212 4.89 -35.11 27.03
N CYS A 213 4.17 -35.29 25.94
CA CYS A 213 3.91 -34.20 25.01
C CYS A 213 3.11 -33.07 25.66
N ASN A 214 2.05 -33.40 26.42
CA ASN A 214 1.26 -32.41 27.16
C ASN A 214 2.09 -31.66 28.22
N LEU A 215 3.10 -32.31 28.78
CA LEU A 215 4.05 -31.69 29.70
C LEU A 215 4.89 -30.60 28.99
N HIS A 216 5.13 -30.72 27.68
CA HIS A 216 5.91 -29.75 26.90
C HIS A 216 5.04 -28.68 26.23
N MET A 217 3.74 -28.68 26.47
CA MET A 217 2.79 -27.75 25.87
C MET A 217 2.16 -26.84 26.92
N VAL A 218 1.95 -25.59 26.55
CA VAL A 218 1.17 -24.61 27.32
C VAL A 218 0.03 -24.11 26.45
N ALA A 219 -1.15 -23.93 27.04
CA ALA A 219 -2.29 -23.32 26.36
C ALA A 219 -2.03 -21.84 26.10
N GLY A 220 -2.27 -21.39 24.86
CA GLY A 220 -2.07 -20.01 24.43
C GLY A 220 -0.64 -19.70 23.96
N VAL A 221 -0.44 -18.44 23.58
CA VAL A 221 0.86 -17.92 23.10
C VAL A 221 1.59 -17.25 24.26
N MET A 222 2.78 -17.76 24.61
CA MET A 222 3.65 -17.13 25.57
C MET A 222 4.64 -16.20 24.85
N SER A 223 4.67 -14.92 25.24
CA SER A 223 5.70 -14.01 24.75
C SER A 223 7.05 -14.31 25.40
N SER A 224 8.13 -13.82 24.79
CA SER A 224 9.46 -13.85 25.39
C SER A 224 9.50 -13.13 26.74
N GLU A 225 8.68 -12.09 26.96
CA GLU A 225 8.57 -11.43 28.27
C GLU A 225 7.88 -12.32 29.30
N ALA A 226 6.85 -13.08 28.90
CA ALA A 226 6.20 -14.06 29.76
C ALA A 226 7.14 -15.19 30.18
N LEU A 227 8.14 -15.49 29.35
CA LEU A 227 9.25 -16.41 29.65
C LEU A 227 10.42 -15.76 30.41
N GLY A 228 10.26 -14.51 30.85
CA GLY A 228 11.22 -13.80 31.67
C GLY A 228 11.62 -14.55 32.96
N LYS A 229 12.72 -14.13 33.56
CA LYS A 229 13.33 -14.78 34.73
C LYS A 229 12.33 -14.97 35.87
N ASN A 230 12.32 -16.17 36.47
CA ASN A 230 11.49 -16.55 37.60
C ASN A 230 9.97 -16.65 37.37
N ASN A 231 9.51 -16.58 36.12
CA ASN A 231 8.09 -16.83 35.84
C ASN A 231 7.78 -18.33 35.92
N VAL A 232 6.65 -18.64 36.56
CA VAL A 232 6.09 -19.99 36.64
C VAL A 232 4.95 -20.06 35.64
N PHE A 233 4.98 -21.07 34.77
CA PHE A 233 3.89 -21.37 33.84
C PHE A 233 3.39 -22.78 34.06
N TYR A 234 2.16 -23.06 33.63
CA TYR A 234 1.53 -24.36 33.79
C TYR A 234 1.33 -25.03 32.44
N THR A 235 1.73 -26.29 32.35
CA THR A 235 1.64 -27.10 31.15
C THR A 235 0.23 -27.70 31.04
N LEU A 236 -0.08 -28.37 29.92
CA LEU A 236 -1.38 -29.03 29.74
C LEU A 236 -1.61 -30.21 30.71
N THR A 237 -0.59 -30.66 31.43
CA THR A 237 -0.74 -31.66 32.52
C THR A 237 -1.02 -31.01 33.88
N GLY A 238 -1.02 -29.68 33.97
CA GLY A 238 -1.14 -28.93 35.23
C GLY A 238 0.16 -28.86 36.03
N LYS A 239 1.28 -29.37 35.48
CA LYS A 239 2.61 -29.26 36.09
C LYS A 239 3.24 -27.90 35.81
N SER A 240 4.06 -27.42 36.73
CA SER A 240 4.71 -26.12 36.63
C SER A 240 6.05 -26.22 35.89
N GLY A 241 6.27 -25.37 34.89
CA GLY A 241 7.57 -25.10 34.31
C GLY A 241 8.18 -23.80 34.82
N GLN A 242 9.50 -23.71 34.81
CA GLN A 242 10.24 -22.51 35.22
C GLN A 242 11.40 -22.24 34.26
N THR A 243 11.59 -20.97 33.90
CA THR A 243 12.75 -20.50 33.13
C THR A 243 13.92 -20.22 34.06
N ASP A 244 15.05 -20.92 33.85
CA ASP A 244 16.26 -20.75 34.68
C ASP A 244 17.12 -19.59 34.15
N MET A 245 18.05 -19.11 34.98
CA MET A 245 18.87 -17.90 34.74
C MET A 245 19.73 -17.94 33.47
N ASP A 246 19.97 -19.13 32.90
CA ASP A 246 20.81 -19.42 31.73
C ASP A 246 20.02 -19.65 30.42
N VAL A 247 18.80 -19.11 30.29
CA VAL A 247 17.94 -19.21 29.08
C VAL A 247 17.39 -20.63 28.81
N GLN A 248 17.86 -21.65 29.54
CA GLN A 248 17.24 -22.98 29.49
C GLN A 248 15.95 -23.04 30.30
N THR A 249 14.85 -23.38 29.62
CA THR A 249 13.57 -23.66 30.27
C THR A 249 13.60 -25.08 30.82
N ARG A 250 13.35 -25.25 32.13
CA ARG A 250 13.22 -26.57 32.75
C ARG A 250 11.75 -26.80 33.10
N ILE A 251 11.22 -27.90 32.60
CA ILE A 251 9.86 -28.35 32.90
C ILE A 251 9.98 -29.44 33.97
N ARG A 252 9.29 -29.28 35.10
CA ARG A 252 9.35 -30.18 36.27
C ARG A 252 8.07 -31.01 36.41
#